data_AF-A0A382AU71-F1
#
_entry.id   AF-A0A382AU71-F1
#
_cell.length_a   1.000
_cell.length_b   1.000
_cell.length_c   1.000
_cell.angle_alpha   90.00
_cell.angle_beta   90.00
_cell.angle_gamma   90.00
#
_symmetry.space_group_name_H-M   'P 1'
#
loop_
_entity.id
_entity.type
_entity.pdbx_description
1 polymer ?
#
loop_
_entity_poly.entity_id
_entity_poly.type
_entity_poly.pdbx_seq_one_letter_code
_entity_poly.pdbx_strand_id
1 'polypeptide(L)'
;VISSVSFHPFISSFPIALLAAGLWLLLLAYKRGKSSDTGAASFNLSMGFIAALLADFSGMVSVDINSWNTVTILSHQGYSFLATVLFGFALGWSYTQPFSKTALFIYIMCALGMLASVYSGYLLVF
;
A
#
# COMPACT_ATOMS: atom_id res chain seq x y z
N VAL A 1 -14.25 2.73 23.30
CA VAL A 1 -13.34 3.75 22.71
C VAL A 1 -12.20 2.99 22.09
N ILE A 2 -12.12 2.92 20.76
CA ILE A 2 -10.94 2.34 20.10
C ILE A 2 -9.84 3.40 20.23
N SER A 3 -8.75 3.07 20.93
CA SER A 3 -7.59 3.97 20.99
C SER A 3 -6.93 4.05 19.62
N SER A 4 -6.31 5.18 19.26
CA SER A 4 -5.56 5.31 17.99
C SER A 4 -4.57 4.17 17.77
N VAL A 5 -3.97 3.70 18.87
CA VAL A 5 -3.01 2.58 18.96
C VAL A 5 -3.62 1.24 18.53
N SER A 6 -4.91 1.01 18.76
CA SER A 6 -5.61 -0.22 18.35
C SER A 6 -6.24 -0.13 16.96
N PHE A 7 -6.45 1.09 16.44
CA PHE A 7 -7.12 1.32 15.15
C PHE A 7 -6.13 1.29 13.97
N HIS A 8 -4.91 1.78 14.17
CA HIS A 8 -3.86 1.82 13.15
C HIS A 8 -3.42 0.41 12.65
N PRO A 9 -3.25 -0.62 13.51
CA PRO A 9 -2.98 -1.99 13.07
C PRO A 9 -4.11 -2.61 12.23
N PHE A 10 -5.37 -2.23 12.48
CA PHE A 10 -6.52 -2.73 11.72
C PHE A 10 -6.54 -2.13 10.31
N ILE A 11 -6.33 -0.81 10.19
CA ILE A 11 -6.31 -0.10 8.89
C ILE A 11 -5.07 -0.44 8.07
N SER A 12 -3.91 -0.67 8.67
CA SER A 12 -2.66 -0.97 7.95
C SER A 12 -2.68 -2.29 7.16
N SER A 13 -3.55 -3.24 7.52
CA SER A 13 -3.73 -4.49 6.77
C SER A 13 -4.54 -4.33 5.47
N PHE A 14 -5.43 -3.32 5.42
CA PHE A 14 -6.33 -3.07 4.30
C PHE A 14 -5.60 -2.72 2.98
N PRO A 15 -4.61 -1.80 2.98
CA PRO A 15 -3.82 -1.46 1.80
C PRO A 15 -3.15 -2.69 1.18
N ILE A 16 -2.61 -3.58 2.02
CA ILE A 16 -1.90 -4.79 1.58
C ILE A 16 -2.87 -5.73 0.86
N ALA A 17 -4.02 -5.99 1.49
CA ALA A 17 -5.05 -6.86 0.92
C ALA A 17 -5.59 -6.30 -0.41
N LEU A 18 -5.83 -4.99 -0.48
CA LEU A 18 -6.34 -4.32 -1.67
C LEU A 18 -5.29 -4.21 -2.78
N LEU A 19 -4.00 -4.06 -2.44
CA LEU A 19 -2.93 -4.15 -3.43
C LEU A 19 -2.89 -5.55 -4.04
N ALA A 20 -2.85 -6.59 -3.20
CA ALA A 20 -2.79 -7.97 -3.65
C ALA A 20 -3.98 -8.35 -4.53
N ALA A 21 -5.20 -8.01 -4.09
CA ALA A 21 -6.42 -8.26 -4.85
C ALA A 21 -6.45 -7.45 -6.16
N GLY A 22 -6.01 -6.19 -6.15
CA GLY A 22 -5.96 -5.33 -7.35
C GLY A 22 -5.01 -5.88 -8.41
N LEU A 23 -3.80 -6.30 -7.99
CA LEU A 23 -2.83 -6.94 -8.89
C LEU A 23 -3.34 -8.28 -9.42
N TRP A 24 -4.03 -9.06 -8.59
CA TRP A 24 -4.64 -10.31 -9.02
C TRP A 24 -5.73 -10.10 -10.08
N LEU A 25 -6.58 -9.08 -9.90
CA LEU A 25 -7.60 -8.72 -10.88
C LEU A 25 -6.99 -8.23 -12.20
N LEU A 26 -5.90 -7.45 -12.16
CA LEU A 26 -5.15 -7.09 -13.37
C LEU A 26 -4.59 -8.33 -14.09
N LEU A 27 -4.00 -9.26 -13.34
CA LEU A 27 -3.50 -10.53 -13.89
C LEU A 27 -4.62 -11.34 -14.54
N LEU A 28 -5.80 -11.40 -13.89
CA LEU A 28 -6.96 -12.12 -14.41
C LEU A 28 -7.48 -11.47 -15.70
N ALA A 29 -7.59 -10.14 -15.74
CA ALA A 29 -7.99 -9.39 -16.93
C ALA A 29 -7.04 -9.64 -18.11
N TYR A 30 -5.73 -9.66 -17.83
CA TYR A 30 -4.71 -10.01 -18.83
C TYR A 30 -4.88 -11.45 -19.33
N LYS A 31 -4.97 -12.44 -18.44
CA LYS A 31 -5.13 -13.85 -18.81
C LYS A 31 -6.40 -14.14 -19.60
N ARG A 32 -7.48 -13.38 -19.36
CA ARG A 32 -8.76 -13.53 -20.06
C ARG A 32 -8.80 -12.81 -21.41
N GLY A 33 -7.72 -12.14 -21.82
CA GLY A 33 -7.70 -11.30 -23.03
C GLY A 33 -8.65 -10.10 -22.96
N LYS A 34 -9.17 -9.79 -21.77
CA LYS A 34 -10.07 -8.66 -21.52
C LYS A 34 -9.27 -7.50 -20.91
N SER A 35 -8.18 -7.12 -21.57
CA SER A 35 -7.28 -6.05 -21.11
C SER A 35 -7.95 -4.67 -21.07
N SER A 36 -9.14 -4.52 -21.67
CA SER A 36 -9.98 -3.32 -21.55
C SER A 36 -10.84 -3.31 -20.28
N ASP A 37 -10.98 -4.44 -19.58
CA ASP A 37 -11.84 -4.60 -18.41
C ASP A 37 -11.02 -4.56 -17.11
N THR A 38 -10.27 -3.47 -16.92
CA THR A 38 -9.46 -3.24 -15.71
C THR A 38 -10.18 -2.43 -14.65
N GLY A 39 -11.45 -2.05 -14.88
CA GLY A 39 -12.22 -1.16 -14.00
C GLY A 39 -12.31 -1.68 -12.56
N ALA A 40 -12.61 -2.98 -12.38
CA ALA A 40 -12.66 -3.59 -11.06
C ALA A 40 -11.30 -3.55 -10.35
N ALA A 41 -10.21 -3.78 -11.08
CA ALA A 41 -8.85 -3.75 -10.53
C ALA A 41 -8.44 -2.33 -10.13
N SER A 42 -8.69 -1.34 -10.98
CA SER A 42 -8.39 0.07 -10.72
C SER A 42 -9.25 0.66 -9.59
N PHE A 43 -10.51 0.24 -9.47
CA PHE A 43 -11.34 0.60 -8.33
C PHE A 43 -10.77 0.00 -7.02
N ASN A 44 -10.36 -1.27 -7.06
CA ASN A 44 -9.76 -1.92 -5.90
C ASN A 44 -8.44 -1.25 -5.47
N LEU A 45 -7.60 -0.88 -6.44
CA LEU A 45 -6.39 -0.10 -6.20
C LEU A 45 -6.71 1.31 -5.67
N SER A 46 -7.79 1.96 -6.12
CA SER A 46 -8.23 3.25 -5.57
C SER A 46 -8.54 3.15 -4.08
N MET A 47 -9.31 2.13 -3.68
CA MET A 47 -9.63 1.86 -2.29
C MET A 47 -8.36 1.56 -1.48
N GLY A 48 -7.43 0.79 -2.05
CA GLY A 48 -6.16 0.47 -1.42
C GLY A 48 -5.28 1.70 -1.19
N PHE A 49 -5.23 2.61 -2.16
CA PHE A 49 -4.49 3.87 -2.06
C PHE A 49 -5.07 4.79 -0.99
N ILE A 50 -6.39 4.94 -0.93
CA ILE A 50 -7.05 5.74 0.12
C ILE A 50 -6.76 5.13 1.49
N ALA A 51 -6.84 3.80 1.62
CA ALA A 51 -6.51 3.12 2.86
C ALA A 51 -5.04 3.33 3.25
N ALA A 52 -4.11 3.36 2.27
CA ALA A 52 -2.69 3.58 2.53
C ALA A 52 -2.43 5.00 3.05
N LEU A 53 -3.07 6.01 2.46
CA LEU A 53 -3.03 7.39 2.97
C LEU A 53 -3.56 7.49 4.40
N LEU A 54 -4.70 6.85 4.69
CA LEU A 54 -5.27 6.84 6.03
C LEU A 54 -4.37 6.11 7.02
N ALA A 55 -3.73 5.01 6.61
CA ALA A 55 -2.74 4.30 7.42
C ALA A 55 -1.55 5.21 7.73
N ASP A 56 -0.93 5.84 6.73
CA ASP A 56 0.22 6.72 6.94
C ASP A 56 -0.10 7.88 7.90
N PHE A 57 -1.19 8.62 7.66
CA PHE A 57 -1.56 9.74 8.53
C PHE A 57 -1.94 9.28 9.95
N SER A 58 -2.64 8.15 10.09
CA SER A 58 -2.97 7.62 11.41
C SER A 58 -1.74 7.10 12.16
N GLY A 59 -0.76 6.55 11.44
CA GLY A 59 0.51 6.09 12.00
C GLY A 59 1.34 7.25 12.53
N MET A 60 1.45 8.33 11.76
CA MET A 60 2.13 9.56 12.20
C MET A 60 1.53 10.14 13.48
N VAL A 61 0.20 10.14 13.61
CA VAL A 61 -0.51 10.63 14.81
C VAL A 61 -0.34 9.67 16.00
N SER A 62 -0.16 8.37 15.74
CA SER A 62 -0.08 7.35 16.78
C SER A 62 1.32 7.14 17.36
N VAL A 63 2.36 7.75 16.77
CA VAL A 63 3.74 7.64 17.27
C VAL A 63 3.92 8.52 18.51
N ASP A 64 4.19 7.89 19.66
CA ASP A 64 4.72 8.59 20.82
C ASP A 64 6.25 8.72 20.67
N ILE A 65 6.69 9.93 20.31
CA ILE A 65 8.08 10.29 20.01
C ILE A 65 9.02 10.02 21.21
N ASN A 66 8.48 9.87 22.42
CA ASN A 66 9.28 9.65 23.62
C ASN A 66 9.57 8.17 23.93
N SER A 67 8.97 7.23 23.19
CA SER A 67 8.92 5.83 23.61
C SER A 67 9.92 4.89 22.90
N TRP A 68 10.54 5.29 21.78
CA TRP A 68 11.36 4.42 20.92
C TRP A 68 12.53 5.16 20.26
N ASN A 69 13.53 4.40 19.77
CA ASN A 69 14.64 4.96 18.98
C ASN A 69 14.10 5.64 17.72
N THR A 70 14.21 6.98 17.66
CA THR A 70 13.68 7.84 16.60
C THR A 70 14.03 7.35 15.19
N VAL A 71 15.22 6.74 15.02
CA VAL A 71 15.68 6.21 13.73
C VAL A 71 14.81 5.06 13.24
N THR A 72 14.37 4.15 14.12
CA THR A 72 13.58 2.96 13.74
C THR A 72 12.16 3.35 13.34
N ILE A 73 11.51 4.23 14.11
CA ILE A 73 10.18 4.74 13.76
C ILE A 73 10.23 5.53 12.45
N LEU A 74 11.20 6.44 12.31
CA LEU A 74 11.33 7.26 11.11
C LEU A 74 11.57 6.41 9.86
N SER A 75 12.35 5.33 9.98
CA SER A 75 12.57 4.38 8.90
C SER A 75 11.28 3.68 8.49
N HIS A 76 10.49 3.18 9.44
CA HIS A 76 9.19 2.56 9.14
C HIS A 76 8.22 3.54 8.47
N GLN A 77 8.09 4.75 9.01
CA GLN A 77 7.25 5.80 8.41
C GLN A 77 7.72 6.15 6.98
N GLY A 78 9.04 6.18 6.75
CA GLY A 78 9.61 6.38 5.42
C GLY A 78 9.25 5.28 4.42
N TYR A 79 9.29 4.01 4.85
CA TYR A 79 8.87 2.88 4.00
C TYR A 79 7.36 2.90 3.71
N SER A 80 6.52 3.21 4.70
CA SER A 80 5.07 3.29 4.52
C SER A 80 4.70 4.42 3.56
N PHE A 81 5.30 5.60 3.73
CA PHE A 81 5.11 6.73 2.80
C PHE A 81 5.59 6.40 1.37
N LEU A 82 6.77 5.78 1.23
CA LEU A 82 7.27 5.33 -0.07
C LEU A 82 6.30 4.34 -0.74
N ALA A 83 5.76 3.39 0.02
CA ALA A 83 4.77 2.44 -0.47
C ALA A 83 3.51 3.16 -0.96
N THR A 84 3.01 4.16 -0.23
CA THR A 84 1.85 4.98 -0.63
C THR A 84 2.09 5.77 -1.91
N VAL A 85 3.28 6.36 -2.08
CA VAL A 85 3.66 7.06 -3.32
C VAL A 85 3.68 6.09 -4.50
N LEU A 86 4.33 4.93 -4.35
CA LEU A 86 4.36 3.88 -5.37
C LEU A 86 2.96 3.35 -5.70
N PHE A 87 2.09 3.27 -4.69
CA PHE A 87 0.68 2.90 -4.86
C PHE A 87 -0.07 3.93 -5.71
N GLY A 88 0.13 5.23 -5.45
CA GLY A 88 -0.45 6.30 -6.26
C GLY A 88 -0.03 6.19 -7.74
N PHE A 89 1.24 5.87 -8.00
CA PHE A 89 1.70 5.60 -9.37
C PHE A 89 1.07 4.32 -9.95
N ALA A 90 1.00 3.22 -9.18
CA ALA A 90 0.35 1.99 -9.60
C ALA A 90 -1.11 2.23 -10.01
N LEU A 91 -1.83 3.02 -9.22
CA LEU A 91 -3.20 3.44 -9.50
C LEU A 91 -3.29 4.27 -10.79
N GLY A 92 -2.45 5.29 -10.95
CA GLY A 92 -2.44 6.12 -12.16
C GLY A 92 -2.21 5.29 -13.42
N TRP A 93 -1.27 4.34 -13.37
CA TRP A 93 -1.02 3.43 -14.48
C TRP A 93 -2.12 2.41 -14.71
N SER A 94 -2.84 1.97 -13.67
CA SER A 94 -3.94 1.01 -13.84
C SER A 94 -5.10 1.59 -14.65
N TYR A 95 -5.31 2.91 -14.60
CA TYR A 95 -6.31 3.62 -15.41
C TYR A 95 -5.85 3.98 -16.82
N THR A 96 -4.56 4.23 -17.00
CA THR A 96 -4.04 4.78 -18.27
C THR A 96 -3.39 3.72 -19.16
N GLN A 97 -2.44 2.95 -18.62
CA GLN A 97 -1.63 1.97 -19.36
C GLN A 97 -1.30 0.74 -18.49
N PRO A 98 -2.32 -0.05 -18.08
CA PRO A 98 -2.20 -1.08 -17.03
C PRO A 98 -1.21 -2.21 -17.34
N PHE A 99 -0.92 -2.47 -18.62
CA PHE A 99 -0.05 -3.58 -19.05
C PHE A 99 1.25 -3.11 -19.69
N SER A 100 1.58 -1.81 -19.56
CA SER A 100 2.87 -1.30 -20.03
C SER A 100 4.02 -1.91 -19.21
N LYS A 101 5.23 -1.97 -19.78
CA LYS A 101 6.44 -2.40 -19.06
C LYS A 101 6.68 -1.54 -17.82
N THR A 102 6.40 -0.24 -17.93
CA THR A 102 6.49 0.73 -16.83
C THR A 102 5.48 0.42 -15.73
N ALA A 103 4.21 0.12 -16.06
CA ALA A 103 3.21 -0.27 -15.08
C ALA A 103 3.62 -1.53 -14.30
N LEU A 104 4.09 -2.56 -15.01
CA LEU A 104 4.60 -3.80 -14.41
C LEU A 104 5.75 -3.53 -13.45
N PHE A 105 6.71 -2.69 -13.84
CA PHE A 105 7.81 -2.28 -12.96
C PHE A 105 7.27 -1.57 -11.71
N ILE A 106 6.35 -0.62 -11.86
CA ILE A 106 5.74 0.11 -10.74
C ILE A 106 4.98 -0.84 -9.82
N TYR A 107 4.23 -1.81 -10.34
CA TYR A 107 3.51 -2.80 -9.54
C TYR A 107 4.46 -3.64 -8.69
N ILE A 108 5.57 -4.09 -9.27
CA ILE A 108 6.60 -4.85 -8.54
C ILE A 108 7.23 -3.97 -7.45
N MET A 109 7.62 -2.73 -7.79
CA MET A 109 8.20 -1.82 -6.81
C MET A 109 7.21 -1.48 -5.68
N CYS A 110 5.93 -1.28 -6.00
CA CYS A 110 4.88 -1.04 -5.02
C CYS A 110 4.72 -2.24 -4.08
N ALA A 111 4.73 -3.47 -4.61
CA ALA A 111 4.66 -4.67 -3.79
C ALA A 111 5.89 -4.82 -2.88
N LEU A 112 7.10 -4.55 -3.38
CA LEU A 112 8.33 -4.58 -2.59
C LEU A 112 8.34 -3.51 -1.50
N GLY A 113 7.92 -2.27 -1.82
CA GLY A 113 7.79 -1.19 -0.86
C GLY A 113 6.79 -1.53 0.25
N MET A 114 5.65 -2.13 -0.12
CA MET A 114 4.66 -2.60 0.85
C MET A 114 5.24 -3.69 1.77
N LEU A 115 5.97 -4.67 1.22
CA LEU A 115 6.63 -5.72 2.01
C LEU A 115 7.70 -5.14 2.96
N ALA A 116 8.46 -4.13 2.53
CA ALA A 116 9.41 -3.43 3.39
C ALA A 116 8.72 -2.67 4.53
N SER A 117 7.57 -2.02 4.26
CA SER A 117 6.74 -1.39 5.29
C SER A 117 6.22 -2.44 6.30
N VAL A 118 5.73 -3.59 5.83
CA VAL A 118 5.28 -4.68 6.71
C VAL A 118 6.41 -5.23 7.57
N TYR A 119 7.57 -5.49 6.98
CA TYR A 119 8.72 -6.03 7.69
C TYR A 119 9.25 -5.05 8.74
N SER A 120 9.38 -3.77 8.39
CA SER A 120 9.77 -2.73 9.36
C SER A 120 8.72 -2.53 10.46
N GLY A 121 7.44 -2.69 10.15
CA GLY A 121 6.36 -2.67 11.15
C GLY A 121 6.43 -3.85 12.11
N TYR A 122 6.77 -5.04 11.62
CA TYR A 122 7.01 -6.22 12.48
C TYR A 122 8.14 -5.98 13.48
N LEU A 123 9.26 -5.39 13.04
CA LEU A 123 10.40 -5.03 13.90
C LEU A 123 10.07 -3.94 14.94
N LEU A 124 8.97 -3.19 14.75
CA LEU A 124 8.46 -2.24 15.73
C LEU A 124 7.56 -2.89 16.80
N VAL A 125 7.24 -4.18 16.66
CA VAL A 125 6.37 -4.89 17.62
C VAL A 125 7.13 -5.99 18.35
N PHE A 126 8.10 -6.64 17.69
CA PHE A 126 8.86 -7.78 18.20
C PHE A 126 10.36 -7.50 18.17
#